data_AF-A0A662U205-F1
#
_entry.id   AF-A0A662U205-F1
#
_cell.length_a   1.000
_cell.length_b   1.000
_cell.length_c   1.000
_cell.angle_alpha   90.00
_cell.angle_beta   90.00
_cell.angle_gamma   90.00
#
_symmetry.space_group_name_H-M   'P 1'
#
loop_
_entity.id
_entity.type
_entity.pdbx_description
1 polymer ?
#
loop_
_entity_poly.entity_id
_entity_poly.type
_entity_poly.pdbx_seq_one_letter_code
_entity_poly.pdbx_strand_id
1 'polypeptide(L)'
;MNYNVENVFYVAKEVAVDVAKWLREVQGKVDKYEPVKWGREDVTRKIDLEAEERILNGFLREHIKIHYVSEERGVIRTCDKPE
;
A
#
# COMPACT_ATOMS: atom_id res chain seq x y z
N MET A 1 18.25 -12.95 6.72
CA MET A 1 17.17 -13.88 7.11
C MET A 1 16.54 -14.34 5.80
N ASN A 2 16.47 -15.63 5.46
CA ASN A 2 15.93 -16.03 4.16
C ASN A 2 14.40 -15.98 4.26
N TYR A 3 13.74 -14.94 3.75
CA TYR A 3 12.28 -14.90 3.76
C TYR A 3 11.77 -16.08 2.94
N ASN A 4 10.92 -16.92 3.54
CA ASN A 4 10.17 -17.89 2.78
C ASN A 4 9.27 -17.10 1.81
N VAL A 5 9.49 -17.25 0.52
CA VAL A 5 8.70 -16.59 -0.53
C VAL A 5 7.21 -16.91 -0.36
N GLU A 6 6.85 -18.10 0.11
CA GLU A 6 5.47 -18.47 0.45
C GLU A 6 4.91 -17.60 1.57
N ASN A 7 5.72 -17.25 2.57
CA ASN A 7 5.32 -16.36 3.65
C ASN A 7 5.09 -14.93 3.13
N VAL A 8 5.96 -14.44 2.23
CA VAL A 8 5.78 -13.11 1.61
C VAL A 8 4.50 -13.09 0.77
N PHE A 9 4.21 -14.14 0.00
CA PHE A 9 2.96 -14.25 -0.75
C PHE A 9 1.73 -14.33 0.15
N TYR A 10 1.81 -15.07 1.26
CA TYR A 10 0.73 -15.15 2.23
C TYR A 10 0.44 -13.78 2.83
N VAL A 11 1.47 -13.07 3.31
CA VAL A 11 1.33 -11.71 3.86
C VAL A 11 0.78 -10.75 2.79
N ALA A 12 1.30 -10.79 1.56
CA ALA A 12 0.82 -9.94 0.47
C ALA A 12 -0.68 -10.16 0.20
N LYS A 13 -1.13 -11.42 0.20
CA LYS A 13 -2.55 -11.75 0.03
C LYS A 13 -3.40 -11.21 1.18
N GLU A 14 -2.99 -11.42 2.43
CA GLU A 14 -3.74 -10.95 3.60
C GLU A 14 -3.85 -9.42 3.60
N VAL A 15 -2.74 -8.72 3.36
CA VAL A 15 -2.69 -7.26 3.24
C VAL A 15 -3.61 -6.77 2.12
N ALA A 16 -3.57 -7.40 0.94
CA ALA A 16 -4.44 -7.01 -0.17
C ALA A 16 -5.93 -7.22 0.15
N VAL A 17 -6.29 -8.33 0.79
CA VAL A 17 -7.67 -8.62 1.19
C VAL A 17 -8.17 -7.61 2.22
N ASP A 18 -7.35 -7.27 3.21
CA ASP A 18 -7.73 -6.31 4.25
C ASP A 18 -7.85 -4.89 3.73
N VAL A 19 -6.96 -4.46 2.83
CA VAL A 19 -7.07 -3.17 2.15
C VAL A 19 -8.33 -3.15 1.28
N ALA A 20 -8.66 -4.23 0.57
CA ALA A 20 -9.88 -4.32 -0.25
C ALA A 20 -11.17 -4.29 0.59
N LYS A 21 -11.17 -4.87 1.80
CA LYS A 21 -12.29 -4.72 2.76
C LYS A 21 -12.42 -3.27 3.20
N TRP A 22 -11.33 -2.65 3.61
CA TRP A 22 -11.32 -1.24 4.02
C TRP A 22 -11.79 -0.30 2.91
N LEU A 23 -11.36 -0.52 1.66
CA LEU A 23 -11.82 0.26 0.50
C LEU A 23 -13.34 0.21 0.33
N ARG A 24 -13.97 -0.95 0.60
CA ARG A 24 -15.43 -1.09 0.61
C ARG A 24 -16.08 -0.35 1.77
N GLU A 25 -15.48 -0.37 2.96
CA GLU A 25 -16.01 0.35 4.14
C GLU A 25 -15.96 1.88 4.00
N VAL A 26 -14.99 2.39 3.24
CA VAL A 26 -14.87 3.83 2.98
C VAL A 26 -15.57 4.26 1.69
N GLN A 27 -16.15 3.33 0.95
CA GLN A 27 -16.93 3.64 -0.24
C GLN A 27 -18.09 4.58 0.11
N GLY A 28 -18.13 5.74 -0.56
CA GLY A 28 -19.14 6.78 -0.30
C GLY A 28 -18.77 7.81 0.78
N LYS A 29 -17.61 7.68 1.44
CA LYS A 29 -17.08 8.73 2.33
C LYS A 29 -16.40 9.81 1.50
N VAL A 30 -17.10 10.91 1.25
CA VAL A 30 -16.69 11.98 0.31
C VAL A 30 -15.29 12.51 0.61
N ASP A 31 -14.93 12.66 1.89
CA ASP A 31 -13.61 13.13 2.34
C ASP A 31 -12.45 12.25 1.85
N LYS A 32 -12.70 10.95 1.63
CA LYS A 32 -11.70 9.99 1.12
C LYS A 32 -11.47 10.12 -0.38
N TYR A 33 -12.43 10.66 -1.12
CA TYR A 33 -12.36 10.79 -2.57
C TYR A 33 -11.94 12.18 -3.04
N GLU A 34 -11.57 13.07 -2.11
CA GLU A 34 -11.02 14.37 -2.46
C GLU A 34 -9.75 14.20 -3.31
N PRO A 35 -9.65 14.91 -4.44
CA PRO A 35 -8.46 14.82 -5.27
C PRO A 35 -7.25 15.47 -4.59
N VAL A 36 -6.11 14.80 -4.68
CA VAL A 36 -4.81 15.31 -4.19
C VAL A 36 -3.88 15.66 -5.35
N LYS A 37 -4.07 15.01 -6.50
CA LYS A 37 -3.45 15.35 -7.79
C LYS A 37 -4.55 15.36 -8.83
N TRP A 38 -4.62 16.44 -9.61
CA TRP A 38 -5.62 16.60 -10.66
C TRP A 38 -4.95 16.97 -11.98
N GLY A 39 -4.60 15.95 -12.74
CA GLY A 39 -4.17 16.05 -14.13
C GLY A 39 -5.31 15.77 -15.09
N ARG A 40 -5.11 16.09 -16.36
CA ARG A 40 -6.10 15.81 -17.42
C ARG A 40 -6.29 14.31 -17.67
N GLU A 41 -5.27 13.51 -17.37
CA GLU A 41 -5.21 12.06 -17.64
C GLU A 41 -4.98 11.24 -16.36
N ASP A 42 -4.72 11.91 -15.23
CA ASP A 42 -4.29 11.27 -13.99
C ASP A 42 -4.96 11.96 -12.79
N VAL A 43 -5.66 11.18 -11.99
CA VAL A 43 -6.41 11.65 -10.83
C VAL A 43 -6.09 10.75 -9.65
N THR A 44 -5.23 11.25 -8.77
CA THR A 44 -4.98 10.65 -7.46
C THR A 44 -5.93 11.25 -6.45
N ARG A 45 -6.58 10.42 -5.64
CA ARG A 45 -7.42 10.82 -4.51
C ARG A 45 -6.76 10.44 -3.20
N LYS A 46 -7.23 11.04 -2.10
CA LYS A 46 -6.73 10.70 -0.75
C LYS A 46 -6.79 9.20 -0.46
N ILE A 47 -7.83 8.52 -0.93
CA ILE A 47 -7.99 7.07 -0.77
C ILE A 47 -6.85 6.26 -1.39
N ASP A 48 -6.27 6.71 -2.52
CA ASP A 48 -5.16 6.02 -3.18
C ASP A 48 -3.90 6.11 -2.31
N LEU A 49 -3.58 7.30 -1.79
CA LEU A 49 -2.47 7.52 -0.86
C LEU A 49 -2.59 6.71 0.44
N GLU A 50 -3.81 6.63 0.99
CA GLU A 50 -4.11 5.87 2.20
C GLU A 50 -4.09 4.36 1.96
N ALA A 51 -4.52 3.90 0.79
CA ALA A 51 -4.47 2.49 0.40
C ALA A 51 -3.01 2.02 0.34
N GLU A 52 -2.14 2.76 -0.35
CA GLU A 52 -0.71 2.45 -0.43
C GLU A 52 -0.04 2.45 0.94
N GLU A 53 -0.40 3.40 1.81
CA GLU A 53 0.13 3.45 3.18
C GLU A 53 -0.28 2.24 4.02
N ARG A 54 -1.53 1.80 3.89
CA ARG A 54 -2.02 0.59 4.56
C ARG A 54 -1.30 -0.65 4.05
N ILE A 55 -1.05 -0.74 2.74
CA ILE A 55 -0.27 -1.82 2.14
C ILE A 55 1.13 -1.86 2.75
N LEU A 56 1.86 -0.74 2.69
CA LEU A 56 3.22 -0.64 3.25
C LEU A 56 3.26 -1.01 4.74
N ASN A 57 2.33 -0.47 5.53
CA ASN A 57 2.23 -0.76 6.95
C ASN A 57 1.91 -2.23 7.23
N GLY A 58 1.16 -2.90 6.36
CA GLY A 58 0.90 -4.34 6.44
C GLY A 58 2.19 -5.15 6.35
N PHE A 59 3.04 -4.88 5.36
CA PHE A 59 4.34 -5.55 5.22
C PHE A 59 5.29 -5.24 6.38
N LEU A 60 5.35 -3.98 6.83
CA LEU A 60 6.24 -3.58 7.92
C LEU A 60 5.88 -4.24 9.26
N ARG A 61 4.59 -4.48 9.53
CA ARG A 61 4.13 -5.19 10.75
C ARG A 61 4.63 -6.63 10.81
N GLU A 62 4.72 -7.28 9.66
CA GLU A 62 5.26 -8.65 9.54
C GLU A 62 6.79 -8.67 9.48
N HIS A 63 7.43 -7.55 9.84
CA HIS A 63 8.87 -7.35 9.79
C HIS A 63 9.47 -7.62 8.41
N ILE A 64 8.71 -7.50 7.32
CA ILE A 64 9.20 -7.69 5.95
C ILE A 64 9.87 -6.39 5.48
N LYS A 65 11.20 -6.42 5.36
CA LYS A 65 12.00 -5.28 4.92
C LYS A 65 12.20 -5.34 3.41
N ILE A 66 11.50 -4.47 2.68
CA ILE A 66 11.49 -4.45 1.22
C ILE A 66 11.79 -3.06 0.66
N HIS A 67 12.27 -3.04 -0.58
CA HIS A 67 12.15 -1.89 -1.45
C HIS A 67 10.73 -1.85 -2.01
N TYR A 68 9.95 -0.87 -1.58
CA TYR A 68 8.59 -0.67 -2.04
C TYR A 68 8.60 0.35 -3.18
N VAL A 69 7.96 0.03 -4.29
CA VAL A 69 7.80 0.94 -5.43
C VAL A 69 6.32 1.15 -5.61
N SER A 70 5.86 2.40 -5.49
CA SER A 70 4.45 2.75 -5.64
C SER A 70 4.26 3.88 -6.62
N GLU A 71 3.05 3.96 -7.15
CA GLU A 71 2.64 4.98 -8.10
C GLU A 71 2.70 6.36 -7.45
N GLU A 72 2.14 6.49 -6.24
CA GLU A 72 1.94 7.80 -5.63
C GLU A 72 3.09 8.26 -4.73
N ARG A 73 3.93 7.34 -4.28
CA ARG A 73 5.03 7.62 -3.33
C ARG A 73 6.41 7.30 -3.90
N GLY A 74 6.48 6.76 -5.12
CA GLY A 74 7.72 6.38 -5.77
C GLY A 74 8.44 5.26 -5.02
N VAL A 75 9.77 5.33 -4.94
CA VAL A 75 10.57 4.30 -4.28
C VAL A 75 10.72 4.61 -2.78
N ILE A 76 10.16 3.75 -1.93
CA ILE A 76 10.32 3.77 -0.49
C ILE A 76 11.28 2.66 -0.08
N ARG A 77 12.41 3.05 0.51
CA ARG A 77 13.37 2.11 1.10
C ARG A 77 13.09 1.98 2.58
N THR A 78 12.70 0.78 3.01
CA THR A 78 12.46 0.47 4.42
C THR A 78 13.73 -0.01 5.14
N CYS A 79 14.80 -0.23 4.39
CA CYS A 79 16.13 -0.60 4.88
C CYS A 79 17.22 -0.31 3.81
N ASP A 80 18.48 -0.27 4.23
CA ASP A 80 19.64 -0.06 3.33
C ASP A 80 20.04 -1.32 2.54
N LYS A 81 19.67 -2.49 3.07
CA LYS A 81 19.92 -3.81 2.47
C LYS A 81 18.60 -4.60 2.49
N PRO A 82 17.76 -4.46 1.45
CA PRO A 82 16.61 -5.34 1.30
C PRO A 82 17.15 -6.77 1.14
N GLU A 83 16.54 -7.70 1.86
CA GLU A 83 16.87 -9.13 1.75
C GLU A 83 16.01 -9.78 0.66
#